data_AF-A0A2H9MZ73-F1
#
_entry.id   AF-A0A2H9MZ73-F1
#
_cell.length_a   1.000
_cell.length_b   1.000
_cell.length_c   1.000
_cell.angle_alpha   90.00
_cell.angle_beta   90.00
_cell.angle_gamma   90.00
#
_symmetry.space_group_name_H-M   'P 1'
#
loop_
_entity.id
_entity.type
_entity.pdbx_description
1 polymer ?
#
loop_
_entity_poly.entity_id
_entity_poly.type
_entity_poly.pdbx_seq_one_letter_code
_entity_poly.pdbx_strand_id
1 'polypeptide(L)'
;MNLQVLMFYQDDPKKCTAAKMVKFGIAKSIKKIGNKGLVLDPFSEKTLLPKDKSLINSIVGIDCSWTLADQAFSKKFSGITRKLPPLLAGNPVNYAKLNKLTTAEA
;
A
#
# COMPACT_ATOMS: atom_id res chain seq x y z
N MET A 1 -10.96 -11.57 -1.22
CA MET A 1 -10.66 -10.12 -1.40
C MET A 1 -9.37 -10.04 -2.19
N ASN A 2 -9.33 -9.28 -3.28
CA ASN A 2 -8.16 -9.29 -4.17
C ASN A 2 -7.07 -8.37 -3.64
N LEU A 3 -5.85 -8.87 -3.49
CA LEU A 3 -4.67 -8.06 -3.17
C LEU A 3 -3.96 -7.65 -4.46
N GLN A 4 -3.73 -6.36 -4.61
CA GLN A 4 -3.11 -5.75 -5.77
C GLN A 4 -1.98 -4.83 -5.33
N VAL A 5 -0.95 -4.70 -6.16
CA VAL A 5 0.15 -3.77 -5.92
C VAL A 5 0.44 -2.99 -7.18
N LEU A 6 0.51 -1.67 -7.04
CA LEU A 6 1.06 -0.79 -8.08
C LEU A 6 2.52 -0.50 -7.72
N MET A 7 3.43 -0.96 -8.57
CA MET A 7 4.87 -0.90 -8.32
C MET A 7 5.52 0.21 -9.14
N PHE A 8 6.22 1.12 -8.47
CA PHE A 8 7.02 2.17 -9.11
C PHE A 8 8.46 1.73 -9.43
N TYR A 9 8.90 0.56 -8.95
CA TYR A 9 10.23 -0.02 -9.21
C TYR A 9 11.39 0.93 -8.87
N GLN A 10 11.26 1.65 -7.77
CA GLN A 10 12.26 2.62 -7.28
C GLN A 10 13.28 2.00 -6.31
N ASP A 11 12.99 0.79 -5.81
CA ASP A 11 13.80 0.08 -4.81
C ASP A 11 14.39 -1.23 -5.37
N ASP A 12 15.39 -1.77 -4.67
CA ASP A 12 15.95 -3.09 -4.97
C ASP A 12 14.85 -4.17 -4.86
N PRO A 13 14.51 -4.89 -5.94
CA PRO A 13 13.46 -5.91 -5.94
C PRO A 13 13.73 -7.07 -4.98
N LYS A 14 14.99 -7.30 -4.57
CA LYS A 14 15.34 -8.32 -3.57
C LYS A 14 14.90 -7.92 -2.15
N LYS A 15 14.82 -6.62 -1.87
CA LYS A 15 14.44 -6.06 -0.58
C LYS A 15 12.98 -5.61 -0.54
N CYS A 16 12.39 -5.26 -1.68
CA CYS A 16 11.00 -4.88 -1.81
C CYS A 16 10.04 -5.99 -1.37
N THR A 17 9.19 -5.69 -0.38
CA THR A 17 8.20 -6.64 0.17
C THR A 17 7.03 -6.85 -0.79
N ALA A 18 6.62 -5.81 -1.51
CA ALA A 18 5.63 -5.89 -2.58
C ALA A 18 6.06 -6.84 -3.71
N ALA A 19 7.32 -6.74 -4.17
CA ALA A 19 7.88 -7.65 -5.17
C ALA A 19 7.87 -9.10 -4.68
N LYS A 20 8.16 -9.34 -3.39
CA LYS A 20 8.03 -10.67 -2.78
C LYS A 20 6.59 -11.17 -2.76
N MET A 21 5.62 -10.34 -2.38
CA MET A 21 4.19 -10.72 -2.40
C MET A 21 3.73 -11.13 -3.80
N VAL A 22 4.19 -10.42 -4.84
CA VAL A 22 3.91 -10.77 -6.24
C VAL A 22 4.61 -12.08 -6.62
N LYS A 23 5.89 -12.24 -6.27
CA LYS A 23 6.65 -13.47 -6.54
C LYS A 23 6.01 -14.72 -5.93
N PHE A 24 5.45 -14.61 -4.72
CA PHE A 24 4.79 -15.71 -4.03
C PHE A 24 3.31 -15.87 -4.40
N GLY A 25 2.77 -15.05 -5.32
CA GLY A 25 1.38 -15.14 -5.77
C GLY A 25 0.34 -14.65 -4.75
N ILE A 26 0.77 -13.94 -3.70
CA ILE A 26 -0.11 -13.38 -2.66
C ILE A 26 -0.84 -12.14 -3.18
N ALA A 27 -0.16 -11.33 -4.01
CA ALA A 27 -0.71 -10.14 -4.62
C ALA A 27 -0.48 -10.10 -6.13
N LYS A 28 -1.36 -9.41 -6.86
CA LYS A 28 -1.23 -9.22 -8.30
C LYS A 28 -0.65 -7.84 -8.62
N SER A 29 0.44 -7.80 -9.39
CA SER A 29 0.95 -6.53 -9.92
C SER A 29 -0.04 -5.94 -10.92
N ILE A 30 -0.34 -4.65 -10.78
CA ILE A 30 -1.28 -3.90 -11.63
C ILE A 30 -0.65 -2.61 -12.15
N LYS A 31 -1.13 -2.13 -13.30
CA LYS A 31 -0.73 -0.83 -13.87
C LYS A 31 -1.78 0.27 -13.65
N LYS A 32 -3.03 -0.10 -13.40
CA LYS A 32 -4.16 0.82 -13.23
C LYS A 32 -5.04 0.36 -12.08
N ILE A 33 -5.51 1.32 -11.29
CA ILE A 33 -6.37 1.11 -10.14
C ILE A 33 -7.83 1.18 -10.59
N GLY A 34 -8.62 0.16 -10.25
CA GLY A 34 -10.05 0.16 -10.52
C GLY A 34 -10.84 1.02 -9.50
N ASN A 35 -12.03 1.48 -9.89
CA ASN A 35 -12.84 2.38 -9.06
C ASN A 35 -13.28 1.78 -7.71
N LYS A 36 -13.34 0.45 -7.59
CA LYS A 36 -13.64 -0.27 -6.32
C LYS A 36 -12.39 -0.79 -5.61
N GLY A 37 -11.21 -0.34 -6.00
CA GLY A 37 -9.96 -0.64 -5.30
C GLY A 37 -9.75 0.33 -4.14
N LEU A 38 -9.49 -0.21 -2.96
CA LEU A 38 -9.07 0.57 -1.79
C LEU A 38 -7.57 0.79 -1.84
N VAL A 39 -7.14 2.04 -1.99
CA VAL A 39 -5.73 2.41 -2.01
C VAL A 39 -5.31 2.71 -0.58
N LEU A 40 -4.29 1.97 -0.11
CA LEU A 40 -3.63 2.28 1.15
C LEU A 40 -2.71 3.49 0.92
N ASP A 41 -3.16 4.63 1.42
CA ASP A 41 -2.51 5.93 1.24
C ASP A 41 -2.23 6.53 2.63
N PRO A 42 -0.96 6.63 3.05
CA PRO A 42 -0.60 7.14 4.37
C PRO A 42 -1.00 8.62 4.57
N PHE A 43 -1.23 9.36 3.49
CA PHE A 43 -1.62 10.77 3.52
C PHE A 43 -3.13 10.99 3.37
N SER A 44 -3.92 9.92 3.24
CA SER A 44 -5.37 10.03 3.15
C SER A 44 -5.96 10.64 4.42
N GLU A 45 -6.97 11.50 4.26
CA GLU A 45 -7.69 12.10 5.37
C GLU A 45 -8.45 11.05 6.20
N LYS A 46 -8.99 10.01 5.53
CA LYS A 46 -9.88 9.02 6.14
C LYS A 46 -9.10 7.78 6.56
N THR A 47 -9.27 7.37 7.81
CA THR A 47 -8.74 6.10 8.32
C THR A 47 -9.58 4.92 7.82
N LEU A 48 -8.92 3.80 7.53
CA LEU A 48 -9.54 2.53 7.17
C LEU A 48 -10.43 2.03 8.31
N LEU A 49 -11.67 1.68 7.99
CA LEU A 49 -12.65 1.16 8.95
C LEU A 49 -13.27 -0.16 8.45
N PRO A 50 -13.76 -1.04 9.35
CA PRO A 50 -14.39 -2.30 8.95
C PRO A 50 -15.54 -2.14 7.94
N LYS A 51 -16.28 -1.02 8.00
CA LYS A 51 -17.37 -0.69 7.07
C LYS A 51 -16.93 -0.49 5.63
N ASP A 52 -15.64 -0.18 5.38
CA ASP A 52 -15.13 0.01 4.02
C ASP A 52 -15.15 -1.29 3.21
N LYS A 53 -15.23 -2.45 3.87
CA LYS A 53 -15.27 -3.78 3.24
C LYS A 53 -16.43 -3.94 2.25
N SER A 54 -17.58 -3.29 2.47
CA SER A 54 -18.73 -3.39 1.56
C SER A 54 -18.60 -2.52 0.30
N LEU A 55 -17.67 -1.56 0.31
CA LEU A 55 -17.47 -0.59 -0.78
C LEU A 55 -16.45 -1.06 -1.81
N ILE A 56 -15.66 -2.09 -1.47
CA ILE A 56 -14.43 -2.43 -2.18
C ILE A 56 -14.45 -3.87 -2.68
N ASN A 57 -13.67 -4.15 -3.73
CA ASN A 57 -13.42 -5.52 -4.21
C ASN A 57 -11.93 -5.91 -4.18
N SER A 58 -11.04 -4.93 -4.06
CA SER A 58 -9.60 -5.12 -3.89
C SER A 58 -9.00 -4.15 -2.89
N ILE A 59 -7.88 -4.56 -2.29
CA ILE A 59 -6.96 -3.68 -1.59
C ILE A 59 -5.74 -3.49 -2.50
N VAL A 60 -5.29 -2.25 -2.60
CA VAL A 60 -4.20 -1.82 -3.46
C VAL A 60 -3.11 -1.21 -2.60
N GLY A 61 -1.98 -1.90 -2.52
CA GLY A 61 -0.73 -1.34 -2.01
C GLY A 61 -0.03 -0.52 -3.10
N ILE A 62 0.57 0.59 -2.71
CA ILE A 62 1.46 1.37 -3.57
C ILE A 62 2.89 1.10 -3.09
N ASP A 63 3.72 0.57 -3.98
CA ASP A 63 5.13 0.31 -3.72
C ASP A 63 5.98 1.43 -4.30
N CYS A 64 6.47 2.29 -3.42
CA CYS A 64 7.40 3.38 -3.70
C CYS A 64 8.39 3.52 -2.54
N SER A 65 9.52 4.17 -2.81
CA SER A 65 10.48 4.45 -1.73
C SER A 65 9.88 5.43 -0.72
N TRP A 66 10.23 5.30 0.56
CA TRP A 66 9.79 6.26 1.59
C TRP A 66 10.28 7.70 1.33
N THR A 67 11.39 7.86 0.61
CA THR A 67 11.94 9.17 0.21
C THR A 67 11.13 9.85 -0.88
N LEU A 68 10.36 9.09 -1.67
CA LEU A 68 9.54 9.57 -2.77
C LEU A 68 8.04 9.46 -2.50
N ALA A 69 7.65 9.06 -1.29
CA ALA A 69 6.26 8.85 -0.92
C ALA A 69 5.41 10.11 -1.13
N ASP A 70 5.85 11.27 -0.63
CA ASP A 70 5.10 12.53 -0.81
C ASP A 70 4.83 12.82 -2.29
N GLN A 71 5.81 12.60 -3.16
CA GLN A 71 5.65 12.79 -4.60
C GLN A 71 4.75 11.71 -5.23
N ALA A 72 4.91 10.44 -4.85
CA ALA A 72 4.13 9.33 -5.40
C ALA A 72 2.63 9.47 -5.06
N PHE A 73 2.32 9.89 -3.83
CA PHE A 73 0.96 10.08 -3.34
C PHE A 73 0.38 11.48 -3.61
N SER A 74 1.18 12.44 -4.09
CA SER A 74 0.66 13.75 -4.56
C SER A 74 -0.35 13.62 -5.71
N LYS A 75 -0.27 12.52 -6.48
CA LYS A 75 -1.21 12.23 -7.56
C LYS A 75 -2.47 11.57 -6.99
N LYS A 76 -3.63 12.08 -7.39
CA LYS A 76 -4.91 11.44 -7.06
C LYS A 76 -5.01 10.08 -7.74
N PHE A 77 -5.16 9.04 -6.91
CA PHE A 77 -5.52 7.71 -7.38
C PHE A 77 -7.03 7.63 -7.65
N SER A 78 -7.44 6.86 -8.66
CA SER A 78 -8.85 6.68 -9.05
C SER A 78 -9.69 5.85 -8.06
N GLY A 79 -9.05 5.20 -7.09
CA GLY A 79 -9.70 4.34 -6.10
C GLY A 79 -10.13 5.05 -4.82
N ILE A 80 -10.70 4.29 -3.89
CA ILE A 80 -11.07 4.78 -2.56
C ILE A 80 -9.79 4.84 -1.71
N THR A 81 -9.34 6.02 -1.31
CA THR A 81 -8.12 6.14 -0.47
C THR A 81 -8.46 6.04 1.01
N ARG A 82 -7.63 5.30 1.76
CA ARG A 82 -7.66 5.24 3.22
C ARG A 82 -6.24 5.16 3.78
N LYS A 83 -6.00 5.80 4.91
CA LYS A 83 -4.81 5.56 5.73
C LYS A 83 -5.08 4.45 6.73
N LEU A 84 -4.04 3.72 7.10
CA LEU A 84 -4.13 2.78 8.21
C LEU A 84 -4.27 3.54 9.54
N PRO A 85 -4.90 2.93 10.57
CA PRO A 85 -4.80 3.45 11.92
C PRO A 85 -3.32 3.51 12.36
N PRO A 86 -3.00 4.27 13.42
CA PRO A 86 -1.63 4.33 13.93
C PRO A 86 -1.13 2.94 14.31
N LEU A 87 -0.05 2.50 13.65
CA LEU A 87 0.56 1.17 13.85
C LEU A 87 2.08 1.32 13.99
N LEU A 88 2.69 0.46 14.80
CA LEU A 88 4.13 0.39 14.94
C LEU A 88 4.69 -0.65 13.97
N ALA A 89 5.80 -0.33 13.30
CA ALA A 89 6.42 -1.26 12.37
C ALA A 89 7.17 -2.40 13.11
N GLY A 90 7.05 -3.62 12.59
CA GLY A 90 7.80 -4.80 13.02
C GLY A 90 9.01 -5.10 12.13
N ASN A 91 9.15 -4.44 10.98
CA ASN A 91 10.28 -4.61 10.08
C ASN A 91 11.61 -4.09 10.70
N PRO A 92 12.76 -4.69 10.34
CA PRO A 92 14.05 -4.34 10.96
C PRO A 92 14.55 -2.92 10.63
N VAL A 93 14.08 -2.29 9.55
CA VAL A 93 14.56 -0.95 9.12
C VAL A 93 13.88 0.16 9.92
N ASN A 94 12.60 -0.03 10.24
CA ASN A 94 11.75 0.96 10.90
C ASN A 94 11.12 0.40 12.17
N TYR A 95 11.80 -0.52 12.84
CA TYR A 95 11.28 -1.19 14.04
C TYR A 95 10.78 -0.17 15.07
N ALA A 96 9.57 -0.40 15.57
CA ALA A 96 8.85 0.45 16.52
C ALA A 96 8.63 1.91 16.08
N LYS A 97 8.85 2.26 14.80
CA LYS A 97 8.49 3.57 14.26
C LYS A 97 7.02 3.59 13.86
N LEU A 98 6.34 4.67 14.23
CA LEU A 98 4.93 4.88 13.92
C LEU A 98 4.71 5.06 12.41
N ASN A 99 3.76 4.32 11.85
CA ASN A 99 3.29 4.38 10.45
C ASN A 99 4.36 4.15 9.37
N LYS A 100 5.56 3.68 9.74
CA LYS A 100 6.66 3.37 8.82
C LYS A 100 6.66 1.88 8.44
N LEU A 101 5.50 1.42 8.02
CA LEU A 101 5.23 0.03 7.62
C LEU A 101 5.84 -0.28 6.24
N THR A 102 6.19 -1.53 6.01
CA THR A 102 6.43 -2.08 4.66
C THR A 102 5.10 -2.38 3.97
N THR A 103 5.11 -2.55 2.64
CA THR A 103 3.90 -2.89 1.87
C THR A 103 3.26 -4.21 2.28
N ALA A 104 4.02 -5.14 2.88
CA ALA A 104 3.46 -6.39 3.41
C ALA A 104 2.89 -6.27 4.83
N GLU A 105 3.35 -5.30 5.62
CA GLU A 105 2.78 -4.99 6.94
C GLU A 105 1.51 -4.13 6.83
N ALA A 106 1.44 -3.30 5.78
CA ALA A 106 0.30 -2.47 5.45
C ALA A 106 -0.84 -3.28 4.80
#